data_AF-A0A841JC74-F1
#
_entry.id   AF-A0A841JC74-F1
#
_cell.length_a   1.000
_cell.length_b   1.000
_cell.length_c   1.000
_cell.angle_alpha   90.00
_cell.angle_beta   90.00
_cell.angle_gamma   90.00
#
_symmetry.space_group_name_H-M   'P 1'
#
loop_
_entity.id
_entity.type
_entity.pdbx_description
1 polymer ?
#
loop_
_entity_poly.entity_id
_entity_poly.type
_entity_poly.pdbx_seq_one_letter_code
_entity_poly.pdbx_strand_id
1 'polypeptide(L)'
;MKKLQLIAAIVILLSVSACRFGKRHTTIVENNNGRTVKIEYVGQTYFTPDGTGIQSISPNGYVKYSRDDKQLIAESDHYGKITYELNDGGKQTMLNDGDKKFLAQAVKDMIKHGHNADGR
;
A
#
# COMPACT_ATOMS: atom_id res chain seq x y z
N MET A 1 -45.91 29.51 5.40
CA MET A 1 -45.14 28.59 4.53
C MET A 1 -43.63 28.95 4.40
N LYS A 2 -43.00 29.61 5.40
CA LYS A 2 -41.55 29.95 5.37
C LYS A 2 -40.69 29.07 6.30
N LYS A 3 -41.31 28.30 7.21
CA LYS A 3 -40.60 27.45 8.19
C LYS A 3 -40.31 26.03 7.68
N LEU A 4 -41.04 25.56 6.67
CA LEU A 4 -40.88 24.22 6.11
C LEU A 4 -39.68 24.12 5.15
N GLN A 5 -39.30 25.23 4.49
CA GLN A 5 -38.13 25.28 3.61
C GLN A 5 -36.79 25.34 4.37
N LEU A 6 -36.81 25.70 5.65
CA LEU A 6 -35.62 25.75 6.50
C LEU A 6 -35.19 24.36 7.00
N ILE A 7 -36.12 23.41 7.14
CA ILE A 7 -35.81 22.06 7.62
C ILE A 7 -35.16 21.21 6.51
N ALA A 8 -35.60 21.38 5.26
CA ALA A 8 -35.05 20.66 4.12
C ALA A 8 -33.56 20.97 3.85
N ALA A 9 -33.11 22.19 4.17
CA ALA A 9 -31.72 22.60 3.96
C ALA A 9 -30.71 21.93 4.92
N ILE A 10 -31.15 21.53 6.12
CA ILE A 10 -30.26 20.97 7.16
C ILE A 10 -29.91 19.50 6.86
N VAL A 11 -30.84 18.74 6.26
CA VAL A 11 -30.64 17.31 5.98
C VAL A 11 -29.61 17.08 4.86
N ILE A 12 -29.49 18.00 3.90
CA ILE A 12 -28.57 17.90 2.76
C ILE A 12 -27.11 18.16 3.16
N LEU A 13 -26.88 18.93 4.24
CA LEU A 13 -25.53 19.25 4.73
C LEU A 13 -24.84 18.08 5.47
N LEU A 14 -25.59 17.10 5.95
CA LEU A 14 -25.03 15.95 6.70
C LEU A 14 -24.53 14.80 5.81
N SER A 15 -24.83 14.81 4.50
CA SER A 15 -24.45 13.74 3.57
C SER A 15 -23.03 13.86 2.98
N VAL A 16 -22.26 14.90 3.29
CA VAL A 16 -20.96 15.16 2.61
C VAL A 16 -19.76 14.52 3.35
N SER A 17 -19.97 13.90 4.51
CA SER A 17 -18.85 13.42 5.35
C SER A 17 -18.42 11.96 5.10
N ALA A 18 -19.07 11.22 4.19
CA ALA A 18 -18.85 9.77 4.06
C ALA A 18 -17.62 9.35 3.22
N CYS A 19 -16.95 10.27 2.51
CA CYS A 19 -15.89 9.91 1.55
C CYS A 19 -14.47 10.30 2.02
N ARG A 20 -14.07 10.03 3.28
CA ARG A 20 -12.66 10.24 3.71
C ARG A 20 -12.07 9.23 4.70
N PHE A 21 -12.81 8.19 5.12
CA PHE A 21 -12.33 7.26 6.16
C PHE A 21 -11.78 5.91 5.64
N GLY A 22 -11.79 5.67 4.33
CA GLY A 22 -11.15 4.49 3.74
C GLY A 22 -9.66 4.72 3.54
N LYS A 23 -8.82 3.75 3.93
CA LYS A 23 -7.40 3.77 3.56
C LYS A 23 -7.26 3.80 2.04
N ARG A 24 -6.28 4.56 1.53
CA ARG A 24 -5.96 4.57 0.11
C ARG A 24 -5.58 3.16 -0.34
N HIS A 25 -6.37 2.59 -1.24
CA HIS A 25 -6.05 1.37 -1.98
C HIS A 25 -5.48 1.78 -3.34
N THR A 26 -4.40 1.17 -3.78
CA THR A 26 -3.78 1.47 -5.08
C THR A 26 -3.27 0.18 -5.68
N THR A 27 -3.66 -0.09 -6.93
CA THR A 27 -3.15 -1.24 -7.71
C THR A 27 -2.48 -0.72 -8.97
N ILE A 28 -1.29 -1.22 -9.26
CA ILE A 28 -0.46 -0.89 -10.42
C ILE A 28 -0.16 -2.19 -11.15
N VAL A 29 -0.36 -2.22 -12.47
CA VAL A 29 -0.05 -3.38 -13.32
C VAL A 29 0.82 -2.94 -14.50
N GLU A 30 2.11 -3.25 -14.38
CA GLU A 30 3.18 -3.33 -15.38
C GLU A 30 3.04 -4.52 -16.36
N ASN A 31 2.88 -4.35 -17.67
CA ASN A 31 3.25 -5.42 -18.62
C ASN A 31 4.29 -4.88 -19.62
N ASN A 32 5.49 -5.46 -19.62
CA ASN A 32 6.57 -5.05 -20.51
C ASN A 32 7.29 -6.28 -21.07
N ASN A 33 7.20 -6.49 -22.39
CA ASN A 33 7.86 -7.58 -23.12
C ASN A 33 7.64 -8.96 -22.48
N GLY A 34 6.41 -9.25 -22.04
CA GLY A 34 6.04 -10.53 -21.43
C GLY A 34 6.33 -10.63 -19.92
N ARG A 35 6.97 -9.62 -19.31
CA ARG A 35 7.11 -9.55 -17.85
C ARG A 35 5.95 -8.78 -17.26
N THR A 36 5.30 -9.37 -16.26
CA THR A 36 4.18 -8.74 -15.56
C THR A 36 4.61 -8.36 -14.14
N VAL A 37 4.44 -7.09 -13.79
CA VAL A 37 4.63 -6.57 -12.43
C VAL A 37 3.29 -6.09 -11.92
N LYS A 38 2.84 -6.63 -10.79
CA LYS A 38 1.66 -6.16 -10.07
C LYS A 38 2.09 -5.63 -8.71
N ILE A 39 1.63 -4.44 -8.36
CA ILE A 39 1.85 -3.84 -7.05
C ILE A 39 0.53 -3.38 -6.48
N GLU A 40 0.23 -3.76 -5.26
CA GLU A 40 -0.99 -3.42 -4.55
C GLU A 40 -0.66 -2.87 -3.16
N TYR A 41 -1.32 -1.79 -2.77
CA TYR A 41 -1.08 -1.08 -1.52
C TYR A 41 -2.39 -0.83 -0.78
N VAL A 42 -2.33 -0.90 0.55
CA VAL A 42 -3.31 -0.29 1.45
C VAL A 42 -2.59 0.57 2.48
N GLY A 43 -2.91 1.87 2.49
CA GLY A 43 -2.25 2.85 3.35
C GLY A 43 -1.00 3.46 2.71
N GLN A 44 -0.15 4.07 3.54
CA GLN A 44 1.13 4.65 3.12
C GLN A 44 2.27 3.68 3.46
N THR A 45 3.24 3.55 2.56
CA THR A 45 4.44 2.74 2.75
C THR A 45 5.65 3.63 2.56
N TYR A 46 6.59 3.66 3.49
CA TYR A 46 7.84 4.40 3.37
C TYR A 46 9.00 3.44 3.16
N PHE A 47 9.92 3.78 2.26
CA PHE A 47 11.10 2.96 1.95
C PHE A 47 12.34 3.45 2.70
N THR A 48 13.31 2.57 2.88
CA THR A 48 14.61 2.93 3.45
C THR A 48 15.36 3.90 2.53
N PRO A 49 16.24 4.77 3.05
CA PRO A 49 16.95 5.77 2.22
C PRO A 49 17.81 5.18 1.11
N ASP A 50 18.33 3.96 1.28
CA ASP A 50 19.10 3.23 0.28
C ASP A 50 18.23 2.57 -0.81
N GLY A 51 16.90 2.64 -0.68
CA GLY A 51 15.94 2.10 -1.64
C GLY A 51 15.95 0.56 -1.73
N THR A 52 16.33 -0.14 -0.65
CA THR A 52 16.41 -1.61 -0.64
C THR A 52 15.40 -2.28 0.29
N GLY A 53 14.74 -1.52 1.18
CA GLY A 53 13.83 -2.07 2.18
C GLY A 53 12.60 -1.20 2.41
N ILE A 54 11.69 -1.73 3.22
CA ILE A 54 10.51 -1.00 3.71
C ILE A 54 10.82 -0.51 5.12
N GLN A 55 10.75 0.81 5.31
CA GLN A 55 11.00 1.47 6.59
C GLN A 55 9.76 1.41 7.49
N SER A 56 8.57 1.62 6.93
CA SER A 56 7.30 1.56 7.66
C SER A 56 6.12 1.39 6.70
N ILE A 57 5.03 0.81 7.19
CA ILE A 57 3.72 0.79 6.54
C ILE A 57 2.70 1.27 7.57
N SER A 58 1.73 2.09 7.16
CA SER A 58 0.64 2.53 8.04
C SER A 58 0.03 1.35 8.82
N PRO A 59 -0.36 1.52 10.09
CA PRO A 59 -0.94 0.44 10.89
C PRO A 59 -2.07 -0.29 10.17
N ASN A 60 -2.08 -1.63 10.19
CA ASN A 60 -3.02 -2.50 9.45
C ASN A 60 -2.98 -2.31 7.91
N GLY A 61 -1.89 -1.75 7.38
CA GLY A 61 -1.66 -1.55 5.96
C GLY A 61 -0.81 -2.68 5.38
N TYR A 62 -0.75 -2.75 4.05
CA TYR A 62 0.06 -3.77 3.38
C TYR A 62 0.56 -3.32 2.02
N VAL A 63 1.57 -4.04 1.55
CA VAL A 63 2.07 -4.04 0.19
C VAL A 63 2.09 -5.46 -0.32
N LYS A 64 1.49 -5.69 -1.50
CA LYS A 64 1.61 -6.94 -2.23
C LYS A 64 2.29 -6.68 -3.55
N TYR A 65 3.43 -7.31 -3.75
CA TYR A 65 4.21 -7.24 -4.97
C TYR A 65 4.22 -8.60 -5.64
N SER A 66 4.01 -8.63 -6.94
CA SER A 66 4.17 -9.83 -7.76
C SER A 66 4.94 -9.47 -9.01
N ARG A 67 5.95 -10.27 -9.34
CA ARG A 67 6.68 -10.19 -10.59
C ARG A 67 6.83 -11.59 -11.14
N ASP A 68 6.25 -11.78 -12.33
CA ASP A 68 6.13 -13.10 -12.95
C ASP A 68 5.49 -14.09 -11.94
N ASP A 69 6.14 -15.21 -11.65
CA ASP A 69 5.63 -16.24 -10.71
C ASP A 69 6.05 -16.01 -9.24
N LYS A 70 6.71 -14.88 -8.93
CA LYS A 70 7.19 -14.59 -7.57
C LYS A 70 6.33 -13.55 -6.87
N GLN A 71 6.09 -13.75 -5.59
CA GLN A 71 5.28 -12.88 -4.76
C GLN A 71 5.97 -12.52 -3.45
N LEU A 72 5.78 -11.26 -3.04
CA LEU A 72 6.13 -10.72 -1.74
C LEU A 72 4.91 -10.01 -1.16
N ILE A 73 4.55 -10.34 0.07
CA ILE A 73 3.57 -9.61 0.86
C ILE A 73 4.30 -9.02 2.07
N ALA A 74 4.15 -7.72 2.29
CA ALA A 74 4.60 -7.04 3.49
C ALA A 74 3.38 -6.43 4.20
N GLU A 75 3.09 -6.89 5.41
CA GLU A 75 1.94 -6.44 6.21
C GLU A 75 2.42 -5.79 7.49
N SER A 76 1.77 -4.69 7.85
CA SER A 76 1.97 -4.00 9.13
C SER A 76 0.81 -4.28 10.06
N ASP A 77 1.12 -4.70 11.29
CA ASP A 77 0.12 -4.90 12.33
C ASP A 77 -0.44 -3.57 12.88
N HIS A 78 -1.24 -3.63 13.94
CA HIS A 78 -1.81 -2.45 14.56
C HIS A 78 -0.76 -1.50 15.17
N TYR A 79 0.46 -1.99 15.44
CA TYR A 79 1.55 -1.25 16.05
C TYR A 79 2.59 -0.77 15.03
N GLY A 80 2.40 -1.05 13.73
CA GLY A 80 3.38 -0.68 12.70
C GLY A 80 4.45 -1.75 12.44
N LYS A 81 4.40 -2.91 13.10
CA LYS A 81 5.41 -3.96 12.95
C LYS A 81 5.18 -4.71 11.65
N ILE A 82 6.22 -4.79 10.83
CA ILE A 82 6.16 -5.42 9.51
C ILE A 82 6.46 -6.92 9.60
N THR A 83 5.63 -7.71 8.94
CA THR A 83 5.87 -9.14 8.63
C THR A 83 5.91 -9.33 7.12
N TYR A 84 6.71 -10.28 6.68
CA TYR A 84 6.92 -10.59 5.27
C TYR A 84 6.48 -12.02 4.96
N GLU A 85 5.92 -12.23 3.78
CA GLU A 85 5.57 -13.54 3.25
C GLU A 85 6.03 -13.61 1.79
N LEU A 86 6.69 -14.70 1.40
CA LEU A 86 7.19 -14.89 0.04
C LEU A 86 6.65 -16.19 -0.55
N ASN A 87 6.13 -16.14 -1.78
CA ASN A 87 5.63 -17.29 -2.55
C ASN A 87 4.75 -18.26 -1.73
N ASP A 88 3.76 -17.72 -1.01
CA ASP A 88 2.83 -18.46 -0.14
C ASP A 88 3.52 -19.24 1.00
N GLY A 89 4.73 -18.81 1.39
CA GLY A 89 5.46 -19.32 2.55
C GLY A 89 4.88 -18.84 3.88
N GLY A 90 5.57 -19.15 4.98
CA GLY A 90 5.19 -18.65 6.30
C GLY A 90 5.54 -17.16 6.49
N LYS A 91 4.72 -16.45 7.28
CA LYS A 91 5.03 -15.09 7.73
C LYS A 91 6.31 -15.07 8.56
N GLN A 92 7.23 -14.18 8.20
CA GLN A 92 8.54 -14.05 8.82
C GLN A 92 8.89 -12.58 9.08
N THR A 93 9.55 -12.31 10.20
CA THR A 93 10.04 -10.96 10.56
C THR A 93 11.48 -10.73 10.12
N MET A 94 12.19 -11.81 9.76
CA MET A 94 13.58 -11.76 9.30
C MET A 94 13.65 -12.49 7.96
N LEU A 95 14.23 -11.82 6.96
CA LEU A 95 14.45 -12.37 5.64
C LEU A 95 15.88 -12.90 5.53
N ASN A 96 16.05 -14.03 4.84
CA ASN A 96 17.37 -14.49 4.42
C ASN A 96 17.95 -13.57 3.32
N ASP A 97 19.22 -13.77 2.94
CA ASP A 97 19.88 -12.89 1.96
C ASP A 97 19.30 -12.98 0.55
N GLY A 98 18.69 -14.11 0.17
CA GLY A 98 17.97 -14.26 -1.09
C GLY A 98 16.68 -13.45 -1.10
N ASP A 99 15.90 -13.56 -0.03
CA ASP A 99 14.62 -12.87 0.13
C ASP A 99 14.83 -11.35 0.24
N LYS A 100 15.89 -10.90 0.91
CA LYS A 100 16.30 -9.48 0.94
C LYS A 100 16.59 -8.93 -0.45
N LYS A 101 17.20 -9.72 -1.34
CA LYS A 101 17.43 -9.29 -2.74
C LYS A 101 16.12 -9.12 -3.49
N PHE A 102 15.14 -10.01 -3.25
CA PHE A 102 13.82 -9.88 -3.86
C PHE A 102 13.06 -8.68 -3.31
N LEU A 103 13.11 -8.43 -1.99
CA LEU A 103 12.58 -7.21 -1.37
C LEU A 103 13.20 -5.95 -1.99
N ALA A 104 14.53 -5.89 -2.12
CA ALA A 104 15.20 -4.75 -2.72
C ALA A 104 14.78 -4.50 -4.18
N GLN A 105 14.54 -5.58 -4.94
CA GLN A 105 14.02 -5.46 -6.29
C GLN A 105 12.58 -4.93 -6.31
N ALA A 106 11.73 -5.43 -5.41
CA ALA A 106 10.35 -4.96 -5.27
C ALA A 106 10.32 -3.46 -4.92
N VAL A 107 11.10 -3.02 -3.93
CA VAL A 107 11.20 -1.61 -3.51
C VAL A 107 11.63 -0.70 -4.66
N LYS A 108 12.60 -1.12 -5.47
CA LYS A 108 13.03 -0.34 -6.65
C LYS A 108 11.90 -0.15 -7.66
N ASP A 109 11.11 -1.18 -7.93
CA ASP A 109 9.96 -1.07 -8.85
C ASP A 109 8.86 -0.19 -8.27
N MET A 110 8.62 -0.28 -6.96
CA MET A 110 7.66 0.58 -6.25
C MET A 110 8.03 2.06 -6.33
N ILE A 111 9.32 2.38 -6.10
CA ILE A 111 9.86 3.74 -6.22
C ILE A 111 9.74 4.23 -7.68
N LYS A 112 10.09 3.40 -8.67
CA LYS A 112 9.97 3.72 -10.10
C LYS A 112 8.54 4.12 -10.47
N HIS A 113 7.53 3.50 -9.86
CA HIS A 113 6.12 3.81 -10.13
C HIS A 113 5.54 4.96 -9.31
N GLY A 114 6.39 5.73 -8.61
CA GLY A 114 6.00 6.99 -7.96
C GLY A 114 5.33 6.81 -6.60
N HIS A 115 5.40 5.63 -5.98
CA HIS A 115 5.00 5.49 -4.58
C HIS A 115 6.04 6.20 -3.70
N ASN A 116 5.60 7.18 -2.90
CA ASN A 116 6.41 8.15 -2.12
C ASN A 116 6.96 9.40 -2.85
N ALA A 117 6.34 9.86 -3.93
CA ALA A 117 6.72 11.15 -4.52
C ALA A 117 6.47 12.37 -3.59
N ASP A 118 5.68 12.20 -2.52
CA ASP A 118 5.29 13.30 -1.61
C ASP A 118 6.34 13.58 -0.50
N GLY A 119 7.44 12.83 -0.45
CA GLY A 119 8.45 12.88 0.61
C GLY A 119 9.87 13.25 0.15
N ARG A 120 10.03 13.82 -1.05
CA ARG A 120 11.31 14.37 -1.52
C ARG A 120 11.29 15.89 -1.52
#